data_AF-A0A3A4PVV5-F1
#
_entry.id   AF-A0A3A4PVV5-F1
#
_cell.length_a   1.000
_cell.length_b   1.000
_cell.length_c   1.000
_cell.angle_alpha   90.00
_cell.angle_beta   90.00
_cell.angle_gamma   90.00
#
_symmetry.space_group_name_H-M   'P 1'
#
loop_
_entity.id
_entity.type
_entity.pdbx_description
1 polymer ?
#
loop_
_entity_poly.entity_id
_entity_poly.type
_entity_poly.pdbx_seq_one_letter_code
_entity_poly.pdbx_strand_id
1 'polypeptide(L)'
;MNARHRRTLLRIFEKPDRSDIRWSEIEALFTALGATIQEGRGSRVRILFRGIPLTFHRPHPHNVINKSTLKDIRYFLKEMEIEP
;
A
#
# COMPACT_ATOMS: atom_id res chain seq x y z
N MET A 1 -8.57 -11.85 -3.25
CA MET A 1 -7.38 -11.83 -2.35
C MET A 1 -6.92 -13.25 -2.01
N ASN A 2 -5.61 -13.51 -1.98
CA ASN A 2 -5.04 -14.78 -1.51
C ASN A 2 -4.45 -14.64 -0.08
N ALA A 3 -3.90 -15.73 0.47
CA ALA A 3 -3.29 -15.74 1.81
C ALA A 3 -2.15 -14.72 1.96
N ARG A 4 -1.36 -14.48 0.92
CA ARG A 4 -0.27 -13.50 0.94
C ARG A 4 -0.80 -12.07 1.08
N HIS A 5 -1.84 -11.71 0.31
CA HIS A 5 -2.45 -10.39 0.39
C HIS A 5 -3.10 -10.13 1.75
N ARG A 6 -3.78 -11.14 2.33
CA ARG A 6 -4.33 -11.06 3.69
C ARG A 6 -3.23 -10.83 4.73
N ARG A 7 -2.09 -11.53 4.60
CA ARG A 7 -0.93 -11.33 5.49
C ARG A 7 -0.33 -9.93 5.36
N THR A 8 -0.26 -9.38 4.15
CA THR A 8 0.16 -7.98 3.95
C THR A 8 -0.83 -7.02 4.62
N LEU A 9 -2.14 -7.24 4.45
CA LEU A 9 -3.17 -6.44 5.11
C LEU A 9 -3.08 -6.50 6.64
N LEU A 10 -2.80 -7.65 7.23
CA LEU A 10 -2.54 -7.76 8.67
C LEU A 10 -1.31 -6.96 9.11
N ARG A 11 -0.18 -7.09 8.38
CA ARG A 11 1.08 -6.36 8.67
C ARG A 11 0.92 -4.84 8.55
N ILE A 12 0.17 -4.39 7.54
CA ILE A 12 -0.74 -3.25 7.57
C ILE A 12 -0.99 -2.55 8.92
N PHE A 13 -1.83 -3.24 9.69
CA PHE A 13 -2.52 -2.76 10.86
C PHE A 13 -1.80 -3.15 12.16
N GLU A 14 -0.75 -3.96 12.07
CA GLU A 14 0.08 -4.39 13.19
C GLU A 14 0.68 -3.21 13.96
N LYS A 15 0.77 -3.38 15.28
CA LYS A 15 1.40 -2.45 16.22
C LYS A 15 2.46 -3.20 17.03
N PRO A 16 3.70 -2.67 17.17
CA PRO A 16 4.19 -1.38 16.66
C PRO A 16 4.29 -1.31 15.12
N ASP A 17 4.34 -0.09 14.57
CA ASP A 17 4.40 0.13 13.11
C ASP A 17 5.63 -0.54 12.50
N ARG A 18 5.39 -1.44 11.53
CA ARG A 18 6.45 -2.13 10.79
C ARG A 18 7.23 -1.18 9.86
N SER A 19 8.45 -1.57 9.54
CA SER A 19 9.31 -0.88 8.57
C SER A 19 10.03 -1.86 7.64
N ASP A 20 9.39 -3.01 7.37
CA ASP A 20 9.95 -4.14 6.61
C ASP A 20 8.96 -4.68 5.56
N ILE A 21 7.91 -3.92 5.25
CA ILE A 21 6.93 -4.27 4.19
C ILE A 21 7.46 -3.76 2.85
N ARG A 22 7.62 -4.67 1.89
CA ARG A 22 8.12 -4.29 0.56
C ARG A 22 7.05 -3.54 -0.21
N TRP A 23 7.46 -2.55 -1.01
CA TRP A 23 6.55 -1.80 -1.89
C TRP A 23 5.77 -2.73 -2.83
N SER A 24 6.40 -3.77 -3.35
CA SER A 24 5.73 -4.77 -4.19
C SER A 24 4.63 -5.57 -3.47
N GLU A 25 4.71 -5.72 -2.14
CA GLU A 25 3.61 -6.32 -1.36
C GLU A 25 2.41 -5.37 -1.30
N ILE A 26 2.65 -4.06 -1.23
CA ILE A 26 1.62 -3.01 -1.29
C ILE A 26 0.95 -2.99 -2.66
N GLU A 27 1.75 -2.95 -3.74
CA GLU A 27 1.22 -2.99 -5.12
C GLU A 27 0.34 -4.23 -5.34
N ALA A 28 0.83 -5.42 -4.96
CA ALA A 28 0.08 -6.66 -5.09
C ALA A 28 -1.23 -6.67 -4.29
N LEU A 29 -1.23 -6.12 -3.07
CA LEU A 29 -2.44 -5.97 -2.27
C LEU A 29 -3.46 -5.08 -2.97
N PHE A 30 -3.05 -3.89 -3.42
CA PHE A 30 -3.94 -2.94 -4.09
C PHE A 30 -4.50 -3.50 -5.41
N THR A 31 -3.68 -4.15 -6.23
CA THR A 31 -4.16 -4.85 -7.43
C THR A 31 -5.18 -5.93 -7.07
N ALA A 32 -4.96 -6.69 -6.00
CA ALA A 32 -5.89 -7.74 -5.56
C ALA A 32 -7.20 -7.21 -4.96
N LEU A 33 -7.23 -5.94 -4.55
CA LEU A 33 -8.44 -5.22 -4.15
C LEU A 33 -9.18 -4.63 -5.34
N GLY A 34 -8.60 -4.66 -6.55
CA GLY A 34 -9.17 -4.09 -7.77
C GLY A 34 -8.72 -2.66 -8.06
N ALA A 35 -7.64 -2.18 -7.43
CA ALA A 35 -7.03 -0.91 -7.78
C ALA A 35 -6.24 -1.01 -9.08
N THR A 36 -6.19 0.08 -9.83
CA THR A 36 -5.27 0.25 -10.96
C THR A 36 -4.05 1.03 -10.51
N ILE A 37 -2.86 0.57 -10.88
CA ILE A 37 -1.58 1.22 -10.52
C ILE A 37 -0.99 1.83 -11.79
N GLN A 38 -0.64 3.11 -11.72
CA GLN A 38 -0.05 3.88 -12.81
C GLN A 38 1.27 4.50 -12.36
N GLU A 39 2.31 4.35 -13.17
CA GLU A 39 3.58 5.03 -12.95
C GLU A 39 3.49 6.49 -13.40
N GLY A 40 3.93 7.40 -12.53
CA GLY A 40 4.04 8.82 -12.83
C GLY A 40 5.45 9.20 -13.26
N ARG A 41 5.71 10.51 -13.41
CA ARG A 41 7.08 11.00 -13.63
C ARG A 41 7.95 10.72 -12.40
N GLY A 42 9.15 10.17 -12.63
CA GLY A 42 10.11 9.81 -11.58
C GLY A 42 9.63 8.62 -10.75
N SER A 43 9.86 8.66 -9.43
CA SER A 43 9.45 7.59 -8.51
C SER A 43 7.97 7.66 -8.10
N ARG A 44 7.15 8.51 -8.72
CA ARG A 44 5.75 8.69 -8.33
C ARG A 44 4.92 7.50 -8.81
N VAL A 45 4.06 6.97 -7.93
CA VAL A 45 3.10 5.93 -8.26
C VAL A 45 1.71 6.40 -7.87
N ARG A 46 0.79 6.29 -8.81
CA ARG A 46 -0.62 6.58 -8.59
C ARG A 46 -1.40 5.27 -8.47
N ILE A 47 -2.14 5.12 -7.37
CA ILE A 47 -3.07 4.01 -7.14
C ILE A 47 -4.48 4.57 -7.27
N LEU A 48 -5.24 4.09 -8.24
CA LEU A 48 -6.64 4.44 -8.43
C LEU A 48 -7.51 3.31 -7.88
N PHE A 49 -8.20 3.55 -6.77
CA PHE A 49 -9.09 2.58 -6.14
C PHE A 49 -10.49 3.17 -6.03
N ARG A 50 -11.50 2.49 -6.61
CA ARG A 50 -12.89 2.96 -6.65
C ARG A 50 -13.06 4.42 -7.13
N GLY A 51 -12.23 4.85 -8.09
CA GLY A 51 -12.23 6.23 -8.60
C GLY A 51 -11.46 7.24 -7.75
N ILE A 52 -10.94 6.84 -6.58
CA ILE A 52 -10.17 7.70 -5.68
C ILE A 52 -8.68 7.54 -5.98
N PRO A 53 -7.97 8.61 -6.37
CA PRO A 53 -6.54 8.55 -6.65
C PRO A 53 -5.71 8.76 -5.38
N LEU A 54 -4.72 7.91 -5.18
CA LEU A 54 -3.65 8.07 -4.20
C LEU A 54 -2.33 8.19 -4.92
N THR A 55 -1.49 9.12 -4.49
CA THR A 55 -0.16 9.30 -5.05
C THR A 55 0.87 9.05 -3.96
N PHE A 56 1.78 8.12 -4.23
CA PHE A 56 2.89 7.78 -3.38
C PHE A 56 4.21 8.01 -4.13
N HIS A 57 5.30 8.06 -3.38
CA HIS A 57 6.64 7.93 -3.94
C HIS A 57 7.16 6.52 -3.63
N ARG A 58 7.63 5.81 -4.67
CA ARG A 58 8.32 4.52 -4.50
C ARG A 58 9.49 4.74 -3.54
N PRO A 59 9.60 3.90 -2.50
CA PRO A 59 10.73 3.97 -1.59
C PRO A 59 12.01 3.54 -2.32
N HIS A 60 12.96 4.46 -2.45
CA HIS A 60 14.29 4.20 -2.98
C HIS A 60 15.35 4.55 -1.91
N PRO A 61 16.45 3.79 -1.81
CA PRO A 61 16.83 2.62 -2.61
C PRO A 61 16.31 1.28 -2.06
N HIS A 62 15.78 1.24 -0.84
CA HIS A 62 15.54 -0.01 -0.10
C HIS A 62 14.27 -0.77 -0.50
N ASN A 63 13.41 -0.24 -1.38
CA ASN A 63 12.17 -0.87 -1.85
C ASN A 63 11.19 -1.28 -0.73
N VAL A 64 11.34 -0.70 0.47
CA VAL A 64 10.55 -0.95 1.67
C VAL A 64 9.88 0.35 2.09
N ILE A 65 8.60 0.29 2.44
CA ILE A 65 7.87 1.49 2.87
C ILE A 65 8.39 2.00 4.22
N ASN A 66 8.51 3.32 4.33
CA ASN A 66 8.78 3.95 5.62
C ASN A 66 7.50 3.99 6.47
N LYS A 67 7.65 4.33 7.75
CA LYS A 67 6.53 4.38 8.70
C LYS A 67 5.48 5.45 8.35
N SER A 68 5.87 6.54 7.70
CA SER A 68 4.93 7.57 7.24
C SER A 68 4.01 6.99 6.16
N THR A 69 4.59 6.42 5.11
CA THR A 69 3.85 5.77 4.02
C THR A 69 2.98 4.62 4.53
N LEU A 70 3.44 3.84 5.51
CA LEU A 70 2.62 2.83 6.16
C LEU A 70 1.36 3.43 6.81
N LYS A 71 1.51 4.53 7.55
CA LYS A 71 0.38 5.22 8.18
C LYS A 71 -0.59 5.76 7.15
N ASP A 72 -0.09 6.35 6.06
CA ASP A 72 -0.93 6.88 4.98
C ASP A 72 -1.73 5.76 4.30
N ILE A 73 -1.08 4.63 4.00
CA ILE A 73 -1.74 3.44 3.43
C ILE A 73 -2.79 2.89 4.40
N ARG A 74 -2.45 2.78 5.70
CA ARG A 74 -3.39 2.28 6.71
C ARG A 74 -4.60 3.20 6.84
N TYR A 75 -4.38 4.51 6.90
CA TYR A 75 -5.45 5.49 6.96
C TYR A 75 -6.38 5.35 5.74
N PHE A 76 -5.81 5.26 4.55
CA PHE A 76 -6.60 5.05 3.34
C PHE A 76 -7.43 3.77 3.37
N LEU A 77 -6.84 2.64 3.77
CA LEU A 77 -7.56 1.37 3.84
C LEU A 77 -8.74 1.45 4.82
N LYS A 78 -8.58 2.16 5.94
CA LYS A 78 -9.68 2.43 6.88
C LYS A 78 -10.80 3.27 6.26
N GLU A 79 -10.46 4.35 5.56
CA GLU A 79 -11.45 5.19 4.85
C GLU A 79 -12.23 4.39 3.79
N MET A 80 -11.63 3.33 3.25
CA MET A 80 -12.25 2.43 2.29
C MET A 80 -13.00 1.25 2.93
N GLU A 81 -13.08 1.21 4.26
CA GLU A 81 -13.66 0.12 5.07
C GLU A 81 -12.97 -1.23 4.80
N ILE A 82 -11.66 -1.20 4.58
CA ILE A 82 -10.82 -2.37 4.38
C ILE A 82 -9.93 -2.54 5.60
N GLU A 83 -10.34 -3.43 6.50
CA GLU A 83 -9.58 -3.83 7.67
C GLU A 83 -9.36 -5.35 7.65
N PRO A 84 -8.37 -5.88 8.40
CA PRO A 84 -8.06 -7.30 8.39
C PRO A 84 -9.18 -8.22 8.88
#